data_AF-A0A257YI51-F1
#
_entry.id   AF-A0A257YI51-F1
#
_cell.length_a   1.000
_cell.length_b   1.000
_cell.length_c   1.000
_cell.angle_alpha   90.00
_cell.angle_beta   90.00
_cell.angle_gamma   90.00
#
_symmetry.space_group_name_H-M   'P 1'
#
loop_
_entity.id
_entity.type
_entity.pdbx_description
1 polymer ?
#
loop_
_entity_poly.entity_id
_entity_poly.type
_entity_poly.pdbx_seq_one_letter_code
_entity_poly.pdbx_strand_id
1 'polypeptide(L)'
;MTDEPQSATDYDDRTSAAVRSVLVEIGQTLGSFRGKFAVIGGAVPWLLLEDSEMRHVGTLDIDLSLDAQALAAGEEYVALVDALHGQGYAPRDTLKYFQMVRTVQPKDDGPP
;
A
#
# COMPACT_ATOMS: atom_id res chain seq x y z
N MET A 1 22.61 -3.01 4.90
CA MET A 1 22.02 -3.67 3.72
C MET A 1 20.59 -3.93 4.09
N THR A 2 19.64 -3.31 3.40
CA THR A 2 18.24 -3.73 3.47
C THR A 2 18.17 -5.03 2.69
N ASP A 3 17.97 -6.15 3.38
CA ASP A 3 17.76 -7.44 2.71
C ASP A 3 16.38 -7.41 2.06
N GLU A 4 16.32 -6.97 0.81
CA GLU A 4 15.14 -7.16 -0.02
C GLU A 4 14.88 -8.66 -0.20
N PRO A 5 13.64 -9.15 -0.02
CA PRO A 5 13.28 -10.55 -0.21
C PRO A 5 13.78 -11.06 -1.57
N GLN A 6 14.59 -12.12 -1.57
CA GLN A 6 15.11 -12.73 -2.81
C GLN A 6 14.35 -14.02 -3.17
N SER A 7 13.59 -14.56 -2.22
CA SER A 7 12.84 -15.79 -2.36
C SER A 7 11.48 -15.70 -1.64
N ALA A 8 10.56 -16.59 -2.01
CA ALA A 8 9.22 -16.64 -1.39
C ALA A 8 9.29 -16.87 0.14
N THR A 9 10.31 -17.58 0.63
CA THR A 9 10.48 -17.86 2.06
C THR A 9 10.97 -16.66 2.87
N ASP A 10 11.40 -15.59 2.20
CA ASP A 10 11.84 -14.35 2.86
C ASP A 10 10.65 -13.44 3.19
N TYR A 11 9.44 -13.76 2.69
CA TYR A 11 8.21 -13.09 3.08
C TYR A 11 7.62 -13.74 4.33
N ASP A 12 7.47 -12.93 5.35
CA ASP A 12 6.80 -13.31 6.59
C ASP A 12 5.27 -13.21 6.43
N ASP A 13 4.55 -14.26 6.84
CA ASP A 13 3.08 -14.36 6.75
C ASP A 13 2.40 -13.23 7.54
N ARG A 14 2.97 -12.84 8.70
CA ARG A 14 2.43 -11.77 9.55
C ARG A 14 2.54 -10.41 8.85
N THR A 15 3.69 -10.11 8.26
CA THR A 15 3.92 -8.89 7.46
C THR A 15 2.99 -8.86 6.25
N SER A 16 2.89 -9.96 5.51
CA SER A 16 2.01 -10.07 4.34
C SER A 16 0.53 -9.85 4.70
N ALA A 17 0.08 -10.37 5.84
CA ALA A 17 -1.28 -10.15 6.34
C ALA A 17 -1.54 -8.67 6.72
N ALA A 18 -0.55 -8.00 7.32
CA ALA A 18 -0.62 -6.58 7.64
C ALA A 18 -0.74 -5.74 6.36
N VAL A 19 0.10 -6.01 5.36
CA VAL A 19 0.07 -5.29 4.07
C VAL A 19 -1.24 -5.52 3.32
N ARG A 20 -1.78 -6.76 3.35
CA ARG A 20 -3.10 -7.05 2.78
C ARG A 20 -4.22 -6.27 3.50
N SER A 21 -4.12 -6.06 4.82
CA SER A 21 -5.07 -5.23 5.56
C SER A 21 -4.98 -3.76 5.13
N VAL A 22 -3.77 -3.25 4.92
CA VAL A 22 -3.51 -1.89 4.41
C VAL A 22 -4.08 -1.73 3.00
N LEU A 23 -3.93 -2.72 2.12
CA LEU A 23 -4.49 -2.67 0.77
C LEU A 23 -6.01 -2.42 0.77
N VAL A 24 -6.74 -3.09 1.68
CA VAL A 24 -8.18 -2.89 1.85
C VAL A 24 -8.50 -1.49 2.37
N GLU A 25 -7.73 -1.01 3.35
CA GLU A 25 -7.88 0.35 3.89
C GLU A 25 -7.65 1.42 2.82
N ILE A 26 -6.58 1.31 2.03
CA ILE A 26 -6.27 2.24 0.93
C ILE A 26 -7.44 2.31 -0.06
N GLY A 27 -8.06 1.17 -0.40
CA GLY A 27 -9.25 1.16 -1.26
C GLY A 27 -10.43 1.95 -0.68
N GLN A 28 -10.61 1.92 0.64
CA GLN A 28 -11.65 2.70 1.31
C GLN A 28 -11.27 4.19 1.42
N THR A 29 -10.04 4.49 1.83
CA THR A 29 -9.51 5.86 1.98
C THR A 29 -9.52 6.61 0.66
N LEU A 30 -9.13 5.96 -0.44
CA LEU A 30 -9.01 6.59 -1.74
C LEU A 30 -10.23 6.38 -2.64
N GLY A 31 -11.34 5.88 -2.11
CA GLY A 31 -12.54 5.56 -2.89
C GLY A 31 -13.11 6.73 -3.70
N SER A 32 -13.02 7.97 -3.18
CA SER A 32 -13.42 9.20 -3.88
C SER A 32 -12.53 9.57 -5.07
N PHE A 33 -11.35 8.97 -5.18
CA PHE A 33 -10.38 9.19 -6.26
C PHE A 33 -10.39 8.06 -7.29
N ARG A 34 -11.44 7.22 -7.30
CA ARG A 34 -11.58 6.12 -8.27
C ARG A 34 -11.40 6.61 -9.70
N GLY A 35 -10.54 5.93 -10.45
CA GLY A 35 -10.19 6.28 -11.83
C GLY A 35 -9.02 7.28 -11.94
N LYS A 36 -8.49 7.77 -10.81
CA LYS A 36 -7.34 8.68 -10.77
C LYS A 36 -6.07 8.05 -10.21
N PHE A 37 -6.17 6.78 -9.80
CA PHE A 37 -5.03 5.97 -9.38
C PHE A 37 -5.26 4.49 -9.72
N ALA A 38 -4.19 3.72 -9.71
CA ALA A 38 -4.21 2.27 -9.80
C ALA A 38 -3.23 1.66 -8.80
N VAL A 39 -3.61 0.53 -8.20
CA VAL A 39 -2.66 -0.32 -7.46
C VAL A 39 -1.75 -1.00 -8.48
N ILE A 40 -0.44 -0.90 -8.26
CA ILE A 40 0.59 -1.54 -9.08
C ILE A 40 1.52 -2.38 -8.19
N GLY A 41 2.54 -2.99 -8.78
CA GLY A 41 3.58 -3.69 -8.02
C GLY A 41 3.10 -5.00 -7.39
N GLY A 42 3.74 -5.35 -6.27
CA GLY A 42 3.63 -6.67 -5.64
C GLY A 42 2.22 -7.02 -5.15
N ALA A 43 1.35 -6.04 -4.87
CA ALA A 43 0.01 -6.27 -4.36
C ALA A 43 -1.03 -6.66 -5.44
N VAL A 44 -0.71 -6.48 -6.73
CA VAL A 44 -1.65 -6.72 -7.84
C VAL A 44 -2.17 -8.16 -7.90
N PRO A 45 -1.35 -9.22 -7.72
CA PRO A 45 -1.85 -10.59 -7.80
C PRO A 45 -2.94 -10.90 -6.76
N TRP A 46 -2.91 -10.27 -5.57
CA TRP A 46 -3.99 -10.40 -4.57
C TRP A 46 -5.35 -9.86 -5.05
N LEU A 47 -5.36 -8.94 -6.01
CA LEU A 47 -6.58 -8.30 -6.53
C LEU A 47 -7.14 -9.02 -7.75
N LEU A 48 -6.29 -9.72 -8.51
CA LEU A 48 -6.65 -10.29 -9.81
C LEU A 48 -6.80 -11.81 -9.80
N LEU A 49 -6.16 -12.51 -8.86
CA LEU A 49 -6.11 -13.98 -8.83
C LEU A 49 -6.79 -14.51 -7.57
N GLU A 50 -7.51 -15.61 -7.70
CA GLU A 50 -8.01 -16.34 -6.53
C GLU A 50 -6.85 -17.06 -5.81
N ASP A 51 -6.94 -17.19 -4.49
CA ASP A 51 -5.91 -17.88 -3.69
C ASP A 51 -5.75 -19.36 -4.09
N SER A 52 -6.82 -19.95 -4.63
CA SER A 52 -6.86 -21.29 -5.22
C SER A 52 -6.04 -21.41 -6.51
N GLU A 53 -5.93 -20.33 -7.28
CA GLU A 53 -5.18 -20.26 -8.54
C GLU A 53 -3.72 -19.94 -8.29
N MET A 54 -3.44 -19.02 -7.37
CA MET A 54 -2.09 -18.63 -7.00
C MET A 54 -2.03 -18.10 -5.58
N ARG A 55 -1.48 -18.91 -4.67
CA ARG A 55 -1.13 -18.43 -3.33
C ARG A 55 -0.07 -17.34 -3.46
N HIS A 56 -0.44 -16.13 -3.04
CA HIS A 56 0.46 -14.99 -3.08
C HIS A 56 1.63 -15.19 -2.12
N VAL A 57 2.86 -14.96 -2.59
CA VAL A 57 4.08 -15.19 -1.79
C VAL A 57 4.31 -14.13 -0.72
N GLY A 58 3.87 -12.90 -0.97
CA GLY A 58 3.96 -11.78 -0.04
C GLY A 58 4.38 -10.50 -0.75
N THR A 59 4.16 -9.36 -0.10
CA THR A 59 4.71 -8.05 -0.46
C THR A 59 4.90 -7.25 0.82
N LEU A 60 5.85 -6.31 0.83
CA LEU A 60 6.19 -5.51 2.00
C LEU A 60 5.53 -4.12 1.99
N ASP A 61 5.09 -3.67 0.82
CA ASP A 61 4.52 -2.35 0.58
C ASP A 61 3.38 -2.40 -0.43
N ILE A 62 2.72 -1.24 -0.59
CA ILE A 62 1.67 -0.98 -1.56
C ILE A 62 2.13 0.15 -2.47
N ASP A 63 2.21 -0.14 -3.76
CA ASP A 63 2.54 0.86 -4.78
C ASP A 63 1.28 1.37 -5.47
N LEU A 64 1.21 2.70 -5.65
CA LEU A 64 0.13 3.37 -6.35
C LEU A 64 0.69 4.16 -7.55
N SER A 65 0.13 3.92 -8.73
CA SER A 65 0.30 4.81 -9.87
C SER A 65 -0.79 5.87 -9.85
N LEU A 66 -0.44 7.14 -10.09
CA LEU A 66 -1.38 8.26 -10.09
C LEU A 66 -1.56 8.81 -11.51
N ASP A 67 -2.81 9.10 -11.88
CA ASP A 67 -3.11 9.87 -13.08
C ASP A 67 -2.90 11.36 -12.78
N ALA A 68 -1.71 11.86 -13.13
CA ALA A 68 -1.33 13.24 -12.89
C ALA A 68 -2.23 14.24 -13.62
N GLN A 69 -2.77 13.89 -14.80
CA GLN A 69 -3.64 14.79 -15.55
C GLN A 69 -5.02 14.88 -14.89
N ALA A 70 -5.57 13.74 -14.46
CA ALA A 70 -6.86 13.72 -13.77
C ALA A 70 -6.78 14.44 -12.41
N LEU A 71 -5.67 14.29 -11.67
CA LEU A 71 -5.46 14.91 -10.36
C LEU A 71 -5.03 16.37 -10.40
N ALA A 72 -4.60 16.88 -11.56
CA ALA A 72 -4.21 18.28 -11.73
C ALA A 72 -5.42 19.25 -11.71
N ALA A 73 -6.64 18.73 -11.79
CA ALA A 73 -7.85 19.54 -11.71
C ALA A 73 -8.09 19.98 -10.25
N GLY A 74 -7.95 21.28 -9.98
CA GLY A 74 -8.25 21.85 -8.67
C GLY A 74 -7.31 21.38 -7.56
N GLU A 75 -7.87 20.94 -6.44
CA GLU A 75 -7.12 20.53 -5.23
C GLU A 75 -7.09 19.01 -5.02
N GLU A 76 -7.38 18.22 -6.06
CA GLU A 76 -7.58 16.78 -5.89
C GLU A 76 -6.33 16.01 -5.47
N TYR A 77 -5.16 16.36 -6.02
CA TYR A 77 -3.90 15.79 -5.53
C TYR A 77 -3.67 16.11 -4.05
N VAL A 78 -3.95 17.34 -3.63
CA VAL A 78 -3.82 17.77 -2.23
C VAL A 78 -4.80 16.98 -1.35
N ALA A 79 -6.05 16.87 -1.77
CA ALA A 79 -7.07 16.10 -1.06
C ALA A 79 -6.72 14.60 -0.96
N LEU A 80 -6.08 14.03 -1.99
CA LEU A 80 -5.60 12.65 -1.96
C LEU A 80 -4.50 12.47 -0.90
N VAL A 81 -3.53 13.38 -0.89
CA VAL A 81 -2.44 13.37 0.09
C VAL A 81 -2.97 13.61 1.51
N ASP A 82 -3.92 14.52 1.68
CA ASP A 82 -4.55 14.79 2.98
C ASP A 82 -5.37 13.60 3.48
N ALA A 83 -6.04 12.85 2.59
CA ALA A 83 -6.72 11.61 2.97
C ALA A 83 -5.73 10.56 3.51
N LEU A 84 -4.55 10.45 2.90
CA LEU A 84 -3.47 9.58 3.41
C LEU A 84 -2.92 10.08 4.75
N HIS A 85 -2.65 11.37 4.89
CA HIS A 85 -2.25 11.97 6.18
C HIS A 85 -3.30 11.73 7.27
N GLY A 86 -4.59 11.83 6.95
CA GLY A 86 -5.70 11.58 7.87
C GLY A 86 -5.75 10.14 8.40
N GLN A 87 -5.19 9.17 7.67
CA GLN A 87 -5.01 7.79 8.13
C GLN A 87 -3.69 7.56 8.88
N GLY A 88 -2.82 8.57 8.95
CA GLY A 88 -1.53 8.50 9.62
C GLY A 88 -0.38 8.04 8.73
N TYR A 89 -0.55 8.01 7.41
CA TYR A 89 0.58 7.89 6.49
C TYR A 89 1.34 9.21 6.44
N ALA A 90 2.64 9.19 6.74
CA ALA A 90 3.47 10.38 6.74
C ALA A 90 4.81 10.13 6.06
N PRO A 91 5.44 11.14 5.44
CA PRO A 91 6.82 11.05 5.01
C PRO A 91 7.74 10.85 6.23
N ARG A 92 8.91 10.27 6.01
CA ARG A 92 10.03 10.30 6.96
C ARG A 92 11.25 10.89 6.26
N ASP A 93 12.09 11.58 7.02
CA ASP A 93 13.31 12.22 6.50
C ASP A 93 14.25 11.23 5.76
N THR A 94 14.15 9.94 6.08
CA THR A 94 14.96 8.89 5.46
C THR A 94 14.36 8.30 4.18
N LEU A 95 13.14 8.70 3.80
CA LEU A 95 12.43 8.14 2.64
C LEU A 95 12.58 9.02 1.40
N LYS A 96 12.41 8.40 0.23
CA LYS A 96 12.40 9.12 -1.04
C LYS A 96 11.10 9.92 -1.19
N TYR A 97 11.10 10.87 -2.14
CA TYR A 97 9.86 11.55 -2.52
C TYR A 97 8.75 10.56 -2.88
N PHE A 98 7.51 10.92 -2.55
CA PHE A 98 6.30 10.12 -2.76
C PHE A 98 6.23 8.80 -1.98
N GLN A 99 7.11 8.60 -1.00
CA GLN A 99 7.00 7.49 -0.05
C GLN A 99 6.42 7.98 1.27
N MET A 100 5.44 7.25 1.78
CA MET A 100 4.83 7.48 3.08
C MET A 100 4.85 6.18 3.87
N VAL A 101 4.88 6.29 5.18
CA VAL A 101 4.87 5.14 6.08
C VAL A 101 3.86 5.35 7.19
N ARG A 102 3.32 4.23 7.66
CA ARG A 102 2.42 4.16 8.80
C ARG A 102 2.77 2.90 9.58
N THR A 103 2.75 3.01 10.91
CA THR A 103 2.87 1.84 11.78
C THR A 103 1.49 1.20 11.91
N VAL A 104 1.39 -0.09 11.60
CA VAL A 104 0.14 -0.87 11.65
C VAL A 104 0.24 -1.85 12.81
N GLN A 105 -0.83 -1.96 13.60
CA GLN A 105 -0.89 -3.03 14.61
C GLN A 105 -1.32 -4.34 13.94
N PRO A 106 -0.51 -5.41 14.03
CA PRO A 106 -0.90 -6.71 13.51
C PRO A 106 -2.05 -7.31 14.34
N LYS A 107 -2.85 -8.18 13.70
CA LYS A 107 -4.05 -8.78 14.31
C LYS A 107 -3.76 -9.81 15.40
N ASP A 108 -2.49 -10.07 15.69
CA ASP A 108 -2.02 -11.09 16.63
C ASP A 108 -1.68 -10.54 18.01
N ASP A 109 -2.06 -9.29 18.30
CA ASP A 109 -1.74 -8.54 19.53
C ASP A 109 -0.24 -8.42 19.85
N GLY A 110 0.63 -8.79 18.89
CA GLY A 110 2.08 -8.66 19.00
C GLY A 110 2.55 -7.22 18.74
N PRO A 111 3.83 -6.91 19.02
CA PRO A 111 4.38 -5.58 18.79
C PRO A 111 4.30 -5.18 17.30
N PRO A 112 4.08 -3.89 17.00
CA PRO A 112 4.10 -3.36 15.63
C PRO A 112 5.45 -3.49 14.94
#